data_AF-A0A643IUJ1-F1
#
_entry.id   AF-A0A643IUJ1-F1
#
_cell.length_a   1.000
_cell.length_b   1.000
_cell.length_c   1.000
_cell.angle_alpha   90.00
_cell.angle_beta   90.00
_cell.angle_gamma   90.00
#
_symmetry.space_group_name_H-M   'P 1'
#
loop_
_entity.id
_entity.type
_entity.pdbx_description
1 polymer ?
#
loop_
_entity_poly.entity_id
_entity_poly.type
_entity_poly.pdbx_seq_one_letter_code
_entity_poly.pdbx_strand_id
1 'polypeptide(L)'
;LNNSRKASIGSDAGLTLVAARVDNSQAGRIAAKGAIDADLQGLDQHDRGNLVSDTGITLDLNKGSLVNRAQGLIATPGTLLLRQLGVVDNSGGEISSDRAFTLATSALNNQEGRLLSGGALTLRIAQALDNSLEGIVSGAGGLDIQAFVLDNRS
;
A
#
# COMPACT_ATOMS: atom_id res chain seq x y z
N LEU A 1 12.30 -5.20 -11.77
CA LEU A 1 11.31 -4.88 -12.81
C LEU A 1 11.14 -3.37 -12.86
N ASN A 2 11.20 -2.77 -14.05
CA ASN A 2 10.98 -1.34 -14.25
C ASN A 2 9.71 -1.14 -15.09
N ASN A 3 8.69 -0.53 -14.48
CA ASN A 3 7.42 -0.12 -15.07
C ASN A 3 7.16 1.37 -14.80
N SER A 4 8.22 2.18 -14.76
CA SER A 4 8.10 3.63 -14.54
C SER A 4 7.78 4.42 -15.82
N ARG A 5 7.60 5.73 -15.71
CA ARG A 5 7.46 6.68 -16.84
C ARG A 5 6.25 6.38 -17.73
N LYS A 6 5.08 6.23 -17.12
CA LYS A 6 3.81 5.90 -17.82
C LYS A 6 3.80 4.53 -18.50
N ALA A 7 4.73 3.64 -18.16
CA ALA A 7 4.65 2.24 -18.59
C ALA A 7 3.45 1.54 -17.93
N SER A 8 2.90 0.53 -18.62
CA SER A 8 1.71 -0.19 -18.16
C SER A 8 1.89 -1.69 -18.26
N ILE A 9 1.54 -2.40 -17.19
CA ILE A 9 1.36 -3.86 -17.12
C ILE A 9 -0.11 -4.11 -16.78
N GLY A 10 -0.79 -4.95 -17.57
CA GLY A 10 -2.23 -5.16 -17.49
C GLY A 10 -2.64 -6.61 -17.72
N SER A 11 -3.68 -7.09 -17.03
CA SER A 11 -4.31 -8.39 -17.29
C SER A 11 -5.84 -8.33 -17.12
N ASP A 12 -6.59 -8.95 -18.02
CA ASP A 12 -8.03 -9.17 -17.84
C ASP A 12 -8.33 -10.36 -16.91
N ALA A 13 -7.32 -11.20 -16.67
CA ALA A 13 -7.34 -12.25 -15.66
C ALA A 13 -6.55 -11.77 -14.43
N GLY A 14 -5.98 -12.70 -13.65
CA GLY A 14 -5.01 -12.36 -12.61
C GLY A 14 -3.65 -11.97 -13.17
N LEU A 15 -2.79 -11.45 -12.30
CA LEU A 15 -1.41 -11.10 -12.60
C LEU A 15 -0.51 -11.56 -11.45
N THR A 16 0.52 -12.36 -11.75
CA THR A 16 1.55 -12.73 -10.78
C THR A 16 2.83 -11.94 -11.05
N LEU A 17 3.35 -11.26 -10.03
CA LEU A 17 4.64 -10.56 -10.10
C LEU A 17 5.61 -11.19 -9.12
N VAL A 18 6.74 -11.67 -9.62
CA VAL A 18 7.87 -12.13 -8.79
C VAL A 18 9.11 -11.35 -9.19
N ALA A 19 9.63 -10.52 -8.29
CA ALA A 19 10.83 -9.72 -8.56
C ALA A 19 11.44 -9.21 -7.26
N ALA A 20 12.77 -9.08 -7.18
CA ALA A 20 13.39 -8.45 -6.02
C ALA A 20 12.88 -7.01 -5.81
N ARG A 21 12.83 -6.19 -6.86
CA ARG A 21 12.29 -4.84 -6.79
C ARG A 21 11.41 -4.53 -7.98
N VAL A 22 10.29 -3.85 -7.73
CA VAL A 22 9.44 -3.24 -8.74
C VAL A 22 9.52 -1.73 -8.58
N ASP A 23 9.91 -1.06 -9.65
CA ASP A 23 9.76 0.39 -9.80
C ASP A 23 8.55 0.65 -10.70
N ASN A 24 7.48 1.17 -10.12
CA ASN A 24 6.24 1.56 -10.78
C ASN A 24 6.00 3.08 -10.65
N SER A 25 7.06 3.85 -10.42
CA SER A 25 7.02 5.29 -10.19
C SER A 25 6.69 6.10 -11.45
N GLN A 26 6.56 7.42 -11.31
CA GLN A 26 6.44 8.35 -12.45
C GLN A 26 5.28 7.98 -13.38
N ALA A 27 4.09 7.87 -12.80
CA ALA A 27 2.85 7.47 -13.47
C ALA A 27 2.86 6.06 -14.07
N GLY A 28 3.72 5.16 -13.59
CA GLY A 28 3.64 3.72 -13.89
C GLY A 28 2.30 3.12 -13.47
N ARG A 29 1.83 2.11 -14.21
CA ARG A 29 0.56 1.44 -13.94
C ARG A 29 0.68 -0.08 -13.98
N ILE A 30 0.28 -0.73 -12.90
CA ILE A 30 0.09 -2.18 -12.83
C ILE A 30 -1.38 -2.40 -12.49
N ALA A 31 -2.12 -3.09 -13.36
CA ALA A 31 -3.55 -3.27 -13.18
C ALA A 31 -4.02 -4.67 -13.58
N ALA A 32 -5.03 -5.21 -12.89
CA ALA A 32 -5.68 -6.44 -13.29
C ALA A 32 -7.18 -6.43 -13.00
N LYS A 33 -8.00 -7.00 -13.90
CA LYS A 33 -9.41 -7.28 -13.60
C LYS A 33 -9.55 -8.47 -12.65
N GLY A 34 -8.62 -9.42 -12.67
CA GLY A 34 -8.47 -10.45 -11.65
C GLY A 34 -7.49 -10.03 -10.54
N ALA A 35 -7.14 -10.98 -9.69
CA ALA A 35 -6.29 -10.72 -8.53
C ALA A 35 -4.84 -10.43 -8.96
N ILE A 36 -4.18 -9.53 -8.23
CA ILE A 36 -2.73 -9.36 -8.32
C ILE A 36 -2.08 -10.08 -7.15
N ASP A 37 -1.20 -11.03 -7.44
CA ASP A 37 -0.36 -11.69 -6.45
C ASP A 37 1.10 -11.31 -6.68
N ALA A 38 1.66 -10.51 -5.77
CA ALA A 38 3.00 -9.96 -5.88
C ALA A 38 3.90 -10.46 -4.73
N ASP A 39 4.99 -11.14 -5.09
CA ASP A 39 6.06 -11.60 -4.20
C ASP A 39 7.34 -10.82 -4.53
N LEU A 40 7.59 -9.78 -3.72
CA LEU A 40 8.62 -8.79 -3.95
C LEU A 40 9.55 -8.61 -2.74
N GLN A 41 10.68 -7.94 -2.91
CA GLN A 41 11.51 -7.43 -1.79
C GLN A 41 11.47 -5.89 -1.70
N GLY A 42 10.70 -5.25 -2.58
CA GLY A 42 10.45 -3.82 -2.54
C GLY A 42 9.57 -3.36 -3.69
N LEU A 43 8.68 -2.41 -3.39
CA LEU A 43 7.77 -1.79 -4.35
C LEU A 43 7.87 -0.27 -4.22
N ASP A 44 8.10 0.39 -5.34
CA ASP A 44 8.13 1.84 -5.44
C ASP A 44 7.02 2.36 -6.37
N GLN A 45 6.13 3.18 -5.81
CA GLN A 45 4.96 3.79 -6.45
C GLN A 45 5.04 5.33 -6.46
N HIS A 46 6.18 5.93 -6.12
CA HIS A 46 6.25 7.38 -6.00
C HIS A 46 5.90 8.11 -7.30
N ASP A 47 5.43 9.34 -7.20
CA ASP A 47 5.07 10.19 -8.34
C ASP A 47 3.98 9.57 -9.24
N ARG A 48 2.81 9.32 -8.64
CA ARG A 48 1.60 8.81 -9.34
C ARG A 48 1.67 7.36 -9.81
N GLY A 49 2.54 6.52 -9.23
CA GLY A 49 2.53 5.08 -9.49
C GLY A 49 1.23 4.44 -9.03
N ASN A 50 0.68 3.51 -9.81
CA ASN A 50 -0.62 2.88 -9.53
C ASN A 50 -0.53 1.35 -9.54
N LEU A 51 -0.96 0.69 -8.47
CA LEU A 51 -1.25 -0.74 -8.42
C LEU A 51 -2.73 -0.95 -8.06
N VAL A 52 -3.51 -1.45 -9.00
CA VAL A 52 -4.96 -1.60 -8.84
C VAL A 52 -5.47 -2.97 -9.29
N SER A 53 -6.44 -3.53 -8.58
CA SER A 53 -7.13 -4.76 -8.98
C SER A 53 -8.62 -4.64 -8.74
N ASP A 54 -9.45 -5.19 -9.62
CA ASP A 54 -10.91 -5.22 -9.43
C ASP A 54 -11.35 -6.29 -8.41
N THR A 55 -10.50 -7.28 -8.09
CA THR A 55 -10.86 -8.40 -7.19
C THR A 55 -10.01 -8.52 -5.94
N GLY A 56 -8.75 -8.08 -5.99
CA GLY A 56 -7.88 -8.11 -4.81
C GLY A 56 -6.40 -8.02 -5.13
N ILE A 57 -5.63 -7.63 -4.12
CA ILE A 57 -4.17 -7.49 -4.17
C ILE A 57 -3.60 -8.26 -2.98
N THR A 58 -2.75 -9.24 -3.26
CA THR A 58 -1.81 -9.81 -2.30
C THR A 58 -0.44 -9.22 -2.57
N LEU A 59 0.15 -8.56 -1.57
CA LEU A 59 1.50 -8.00 -1.64
C LEU A 59 2.34 -8.58 -0.49
N ASP A 60 3.24 -9.50 -0.82
CA ASP A 60 4.28 -9.99 0.08
C ASP A 60 5.60 -9.28 -0.23
N LEU A 61 6.16 -8.58 0.75
CA LEU A 61 7.39 -7.79 0.56
C LEU A 61 8.63 -8.42 1.19
N ASN A 62 8.56 -9.63 1.75
CA ASN A 62 9.74 -10.32 2.30
C ASN A 62 10.59 -9.46 3.27
N LYS A 63 9.94 -8.65 4.12
CA LYS A 63 10.50 -7.64 5.04
C LYS A 63 11.14 -6.45 4.35
N GLY A 64 10.80 -6.22 3.08
CA GLY A 64 11.24 -5.13 2.23
C GLY A 64 10.47 -3.83 2.43
N SER A 65 10.85 -2.81 1.68
CA SER A 65 10.24 -1.47 1.76
C SER A 65 9.08 -1.30 0.78
N LEU A 66 8.00 -0.71 1.26
CA LEU A 66 6.93 -0.15 0.45
C LEU A 66 7.07 1.37 0.38
N VAL A 67 7.27 1.92 -0.81
CA VAL A 67 7.25 3.36 -1.07
C VAL A 67 6.01 3.69 -1.89
N ASN A 68 5.03 4.34 -1.26
CA ASN A 68 3.78 4.78 -1.85
C ASN A 68 3.53 6.26 -1.53
N ARG A 69 4.36 7.13 -2.10
CA ARG A 69 4.32 8.58 -1.81
C ARG A 69 3.96 9.43 -3.02
N ALA A 70 3.75 10.72 -2.82
CA ALA A 70 3.58 11.70 -3.91
C ALA A 70 2.53 11.26 -4.94
N GLN A 71 1.29 11.09 -4.48
CA GLN A 71 0.14 10.60 -5.24
C GLN A 71 0.25 9.13 -5.70
N GLY A 72 1.11 8.33 -5.09
CA GLY A 72 1.13 6.87 -5.27
C GLY A 72 -0.17 6.23 -4.80
N LEU A 73 -0.62 5.17 -5.49
CA LEU A 73 -1.89 4.51 -5.24
C LEU A 73 -1.73 2.98 -5.20
N ILE A 74 -2.27 2.38 -4.14
CA ILE A 74 -2.54 0.94 -4.03
C ILE A 74 -4.00 0.79 -3.64
N ALA A 75 -4.84 0.31 -4.55
CA ALA A 75 -6.29 0.28 -4.31
C ALA A 75 -6.98 -0.94 -4.91
N THR A 76 -7.97 -1.48 -4.20
CA THR A 76 -8.85 -2.54 -4.72
C THR A 76 -10.20 -2.55 -4.00
N PRO A 77 -11.35 -2.68 -4.69
CA PRO A 77 -12.64 -2.90 -4.02
C PRO A 77 -12.72 -4.32 -3.40
N GLY A 78 -11.74 -5.17 -3.69
CA GLY A 78 -11.64 -6.53 -3.20
C GLY A 78 -10.75 -6.67 -1.97
N THR A 79 -10.19 -7.87 -1.79
CA THR A 79 -9.31 -8.17 -0.65
C THR A 79 -7.96 -7.47 -0.82
N LEU A 80 -7.49 -6.77 0.21
CA LEU A 80 -6.12 -6.28 0.29
C LEU A 80 -5.37 -7.06 1.37
N LEU A 81 -4.42 -7.90 0.96
CA LEU A 81 -3.57 -8.69 1.85
C LEU A 81 -2.13 -8.21 1.78
N LEU A 82 -1.65 -7.60 2.85
CA LEU A 82 -0.28 -7.10 2.98
C LEU A 82 0.51 -8.03 3.90
N ARG A 83 1.64 -8.57 3.41
CA ARG A 83 2.44 -9.57 4.11
C ARG A 83 3.90 -9.15 4.19
N GLN A 84 4.50 -9.44 5.34
CA GLN A 84 5.92 -9.27 5.60
C GLN A 84 6.42 -7.88 5.16
N LEU A 85 5.73 -6.80 5.53
CA LEU A 85 6.25 -5.46 5.27
C LEU A 85 7.41 -5.17 6.22
N GLY A 86 8.48 -4.57 5.71
CA GLY A 86 9.60 -4.07 6.51
C GLY A 86 9.29 -2.67 7.04
N VAL A 87 9.31 -1.69 6.14
CA VAL A 87 8.94 -0.29 6.40
C VAL A 87 7.97 0.20 5.33
N VAL A 88 7.07 1.08 5.71
CA VAL A 88 6.08 1.68 4.79
C VAL A 88 6.21 3.20 4.82
N ASP A 89 6.40 3.78 3.64
CA ASP A 89 6.30 5.21 3.39
C ASP A 89 5.07 5.45 2.52
N ASN A 90 3.98 5.92 3.12
CA ASN A 90 2.73 6.27 2.46
C ASN A 90 2.54 7.80 2.36
N SER A 91 3.61 8.59 2.45
CA SER A 91 3.47 10.04 2.59
C SER A 91 2.87 10.69 1.34
N GLY A 92 1.71 11.34 1.43
CA GLY A 92 1.02 11.89 0.26
C GLY A 92 0.51 10.84 -0.73
N GLY A 93 0.46 9.56 -0.35
CA GLY A 93 -0.11 8.46 -1.15
C GLY A 93 -1.37 7.88 -0.54
N GLU A 94 -1.95 6.89 -1.21
CA GLU A 94 -3.15 6.18 -0.76
C GLU A 94 -2.97 4.66 -0.82
N ILE A 95 -3.33 3.99 0.28
CA ILE A 95 -3.53 2.53 0.34
C ILE A 95 -4.99 2.30 0.78
N SER A 96 -5.79 1.68 -0.08
CA SER A 96 -7.22 1.55 0.15
C SER A 96 -7.83 0.22 -0.28
N SER A 97 -8.90 -0.17 0.45
CA SER A 97 -9.75 -1.29 0.08
C SER A 97 -11.17 -1.11 0.59
N ASP A 98 -12.18 -1.63 -0.14
CA ASP A 98 -13.56 -1.66 0.36
C ASP A 98 -13.78 -2.75 1.43
N ARG A 99 -12.78 -3.62 1.65
CA ARG A 99 -12.80 -4.69 2.65
C ARG A 99 -11.90 -4.34 3.82
N ALA A 100 -12.06 -5.11 4.90
CA ALA A 100 -11.16 -5.02 6.04
C ALA A 100 -9.75 -5.45 5.64
N PHE A 101 -8.73 -4.77 6.16
CA PHE A 101 -7.34 -5.19 6.01
C PHE A 101 -6.50 -4.85 7.23
N THR A 102 -5.34 -5.52 7.29
CA THR A 102 -4.32 -5.28 8.31
C THR A 102 -3.05 -4.77 7.66
N LEU A 103 -2.43 -3.76 8.27
CA LEU A 103 -1.10 -3.29 7.91
C LEU A 103 -0.17 -3.49 9.12
N ALA A 104 0.76 -4.43 8.96
CA ALA A 104 1.78 -4.76 9.95
C ALA A 104 3.17 -4.44 9.39
N THR A 105 3.95 -3.61 10.07
CA THR A 105 5.26 -3.10 9.61
C THR A 105 6.12 -2.68 10.82
N SER A 106 7.42 -2.45 10.62
CA SER A 106 8.26 -1.91 11.69
C SER A 106 7.96 -0.43 11.94
N ALA A 107 7.83 0.36 10.87
CA ALA A 107 7.49 1.77 10.90
C ALA A 107 6.58 2.15 9.73
N LEU A 108 5.74 3.17 9.96
CA LEU A 108 4.80 3.70 8.99
C LEU A 108 4.85 5.23 9.01
N ASN A 109 5.21 5.83 7.88
CA ASN A 109 4.97 7.25 7.60
C ASN A 109 3.68 7.38 6.79
N ASN A 110 2.71 8.12 7.30
CA ASN A 110 1.42 8.43 6.66
C ASN A 110 1.16 9.94 6.62
N GLN A 111 2.20 10.77 6.65
CA GLN A 111 2.09 12.23 6.52
C GLN A 111 1.43 12.61 5.18
N GLU A 112 0.40 13.46 5.19
CA GLU A 112 -0.42 13.82 4.01
C GLU A 112 -1.03 12.58 3.29
N GLY A 113 -0.87 11.39 3.86
CA GLY A 113 -1.20 10.11 3.28
C GLY A 113 -2.56 9.61 3.73
N ARG A 114 -3.04 8.54 3.07
CA ARG A 114 -4.37 7.97 3.31
C ARG A 114 -4.30 6.45 3.43
N LEU A 115 -4.79 5.94 4.56
CA LEU A 115 -5.10 4.53 4.77
C LEU A 115 -6.61 4.40 4.94
N LEU A 116 -7.28 3.79 3.96
CA LEU A 116 -8.75 3.78 3.89
C LEU A 116 -9.28 2.36 3.76
N SER A 117 -10.03 1.89 4.75
CA SER A 117 -10.70 0.60 4.75
C SER A 117 -12.22 0.78 4.78
N GLY A 118 -12.91 0.14 3.84
CA GLY A 118 -14.38 -0.01 3.86
C GLY A 118 -14.87 -1.03 4.91
N GLY A 119 -13.97 -1.85 5.47
CA GLY A 119 -14.21 -2.67 6.65
C GLY A 119 -13.43 -2.18 7.88
N ALA A 120 -13.12 -3.09 8.80
CA ALA A 120 -12.22 -2.78 9.91
C ALA A 120 -10.78 -2.57 9.43
N LEU A 121 -10.09 -1.56 9.96
CA LEU A 121 -8.67 -1.32 9.73
C LEU A 121 -7.88 -1.68 10.98
N THR A 122 -6.88 -2.55 10.83
CA THR A 122 -5.97 -2.93 11.91
C THR A 122 -4.55 -2.51 11.58
N LEU A 123 -3.94 -1.67 12.42
CA LEU A 123 -2.54 -1.28 12.33
C LEU A 123 -1.72 -1.94 13.44
N ARG A 124 -0.62 -2.58 13.06
CA ARG A 124 0.35 -3.23 13.96
C ARG A 124 1.74 -2.72 13.65
N ILE A 125 2.16 -1.68 14.35
CA ILE A 125 3.39 -0.94 14.06
C ILE A 125 4.39 -1.21 15.19
N ALA A 126 5.51 -1.85 14.89
CA ALA A 126 6.44 -2.26 15.95
C ALA A 126 7.11 -1.06 16.64
N GLN A 127 7.36 0.01 15.90
CA GLN A 127 8.05 1.21 16.37
C GLN A 127 7.13 2.43 16.25
N ALA A 128 7.30 3.25 15.21
CA ALA A 128 6.63 4.53 15.08
C ALA A 128 5.60 4.52 13.94
N LEU A 129 4.41 5.07 14.26
CA LEU A 129 3.42 5.54 13.31
C LEU A 129 3.45 7.07 13.32
N ASP A 130 3.84 7.67 12.20
CA ASP A 130 3.69 9.09 11.95
C ASP A 130 2.48 9.31 11.05
N ASN A 131 1.40 9.84 11.62
CA ASN A 131 0.18 10.27 10.93
C ASN A 131 -0.01 11.80 11.08
N SER A 132 1.07 12.55 11.19
CA SER A 132 1.02 14.02 11.27
C SER A 132 0.75 14.66 9.90
N LEU A 133 0.68 15.99 9.82
CA LEU A 133 0.55 16.74 8.56
C LEU A 133 -0.64 16.27 7.71
N GLU A 134 -1.85 16.34 8.28
CA GLU A 134 -3.10 15.97 7.61
C GLU A 134 -3.19 14.49 7.16
N GLY A 135 -2.40 13.59 7.75
CA GLY A 135 -2.51 12.15 7.52
C GLY A 135 -3.88 11.58 7.94
N ILE A 136 -4.44 10.70 7.10
CA ILE A 136 -5.75 10.07 7.30
C ILE A 136 -5.58 8.56 7.52
N VAL A 137 -6.13 8.07 8.63
CA VAL A 137 -6.33 6.64 8.91
C VAL A 137 -7.80 6.40 9.19
N SER A 138 -8.47 5.60 8.36
CA SER A 138 -9.91 5.37 8.46
C SER A 138 -10.29 3.92 8.22
N GLY A 139 -11.09 3.35 9.11
CA GLY A 139 -11.73 2.05 8.93
C GLY A 139 -13.22 2.16 9.22
N ALA A 140 -14.05 2.01 8.18
CA ALA A 140 -15.51 2.16 8.31
C ALA A 140 -16.15 1.11 9.23
N GLY A 141 -15.52 -0.07 9.36
CA GLY A 141 -15.92 -1.12 10.30
C GLY A 141 -15.24 -1.05 11.67
N GLY A 142 -14.48 0.01 11.94
CA GLY A 142 -13.69 0.19 13.17
C GLY A 142 -12.20 0.35 12.89
N LEU A 143 -11.50 0.91 13.87
CA LEU A 143 -10.08 1.19 13.81
C LEU A 143 -9.40 0.67 15.06
N ASP A 144 -8.39 -0.18 14.87
CA ASP A 144 -7.54 -0.74 15.92
C ASP A 144 -6.08 -0.42 15.58
N ILE A 145 -5.40 0.35 16.43
CA ILE A 145 -4.02 0.78 16.24
C ILE A 145 -3.19 0.35 17.45
N GLN A 146 -2.11 -0.37 17.17
CA GLN A 146 -1.03 -0.62 18.11
C GLN A 146 0.27 -0.09 17.54
N ALA A 147 0.90 0.85 18.24
CA ALA A 147 2.21 1.40 17.91
C ALA A 147 3.00 1.68 19.20
N PHE A 148 4.34 1.62 19.16
CA PHE A 148 5.15 2.05 20.30
C PHE A 148 5.16 3.58 20.42
N VAL A 149 5.21 4.28 19.29
CA VAL A 149 5.02 5.73 19.20
C VAL A 149 3.96 6.01 18.15
N LEU A 150 3.03 6.92 18.47
CA LEU A 150 2.03 7.45 17.55
C LEU A 150 2.13 8.97 17.56
N ASP A 151 2.50 9.57 16.42
CA ASP A 151 2.31 11.00 16.17
C ASP A 151 1.07 11.19 15.29
N ASN A 152 0.14 12.02 15.73
CA ASN A 152 -1.11 12.32 15.03
C ASN A 152 -1.44 13.82 15.11
N ARG A 153 -0.39 14.65 15.15
CA ARG A 153 -0.54 16.10 15.26
C ARG A 153 -0.74 16.72 13.88
N SER A 154 -1.60 17.74 13.81
CA SER A 154 -1.77 18.56 12.61
C SER A 154 -0.67 19.61 12.48
#